data_AF-A0A9E5BK95-F1
#
_entry.id   AF-A0A9E5BK95-F1
#
_cell.length_a   1.000
_cell.length_b   1.000
_cell.length_c   1.000
_cell.angle_alpha   90.00
_cell.angle_beta   90.00
_cell.angle_gamma   90.00
#
_symmetry.space_group_name_H-M   'P 1'
#
loop_
_entity.id
_entity.type
_entity.pdbx_description
1 polymer ?
#
loop_
_entity_poly.entity_id
_entity_poly.type
_entity_poly.pdbx_seq_one_letter_code
_entity_poly.pdbx_strand_id
1 'polypeptide(L)'
;MVKALKLKILTPLRPVVVENHLANVIARAFLFWGISLALIACAPNPSATLSPMSSSETVTVRLEISPGQLGEPQKVKRVVKSDEEWAKQLTPSQYHVCRSKGTERPFCGTLLDNKKTGVYTCVCCDLPLFASNSKFNSGTGWPSFFQPIAKENVLNIVDNSHGMERIEIVCARCDAHLGHVFEDGPKPTGLRFCLNSESLNFHETPNK
;
A
#
# COMPACT_ATOMS: atom_id res chain seq x y z
N MET A 1 12.03 43.57 -44.67
CA MET A 1 11.92 42.52 -45.71
C MET A 1 10.96 41.44 -45.22
N VAL A 2 9.79 41.37 -45.83
CA VAL A 2 8.68 40.47 -45.48
C VAL A 2 8.94 39.10 -46.09
N LYS A 3 8.89 38.02 -45.29
CA LYS A 3 8.84 36.64 -45.81
C LYS A 3 7.71 35.83 -45.16
N ALA A 4 6.60 35.87 -45.89
CA ALA A 4 5.55 34.88 -46.12
C ALA A 4 5.38 33.69 -45.15
N LEU A 5 4.20 33.67 -44.52
CA LEU A 5 3.47 32.49 -44.05
C LEU A 5 3.37 31.42 -45.16
N LYS A 6 3.56 30.15 -44.79
CA LYS A 6 3.02 29.01 -45.55
C LYS A 6 2.07 28.20 -44.68
N LEU A 7 0.79 28.35 -45.02
CA LEU A 7 -0.36 27.57 -44.59
C LEU A 7 -0.32 26.19 -45.28
N LYS A 8 -0.46 25.09 -44.54
CA LYS A 8 -0.77 23.74 -45.05
C LYS A 8 -1.95 23.23 -44.21
N ILE A 9 -3.17 23.50 -44.66
CA ILE A 9 -4.08 22.58 -45.38
C ILE A 9 -4.39 21.33 -44.55
N LEU A 10 -5.60 21.39 -43.99
CA LEU A 10 -6.33 20.38 -43.24
C LEU A 10 -6.66 19.18 -44.15
N THR A 11 -6.40 17.96 -43.67
CA THR A 11 -6.89 16.71 -44.25
C THR A 11 -8.32 16.41 -43.77
N PRO A 12 -9.21 15.90 -44.63
CA PRO A 12 -10.62 15.70 -44.29
C PRO A 12 -10.86 14.45 -43.43
N LEU A 13 -11.83 14.58 -42.52
CA LEU A 13 -12.38 13.55 -41.65
C LEU A 13 -13.12 12.47 -42.47
N ARG A 14 -12.98 11.20 -42.06
CA ARG A 14 -13.71 10.06 -42.63
C ARG A 14 -15.18 10.05 -42.13
N PRO A 15 -16.14 9.61 -42.95
CA PRO A 15 -17.55 9.60 -42.59
C PRO A 15 -17.89 8.50 -41.57
N VAL A 16 -18.74 8.87 -40.62
CA VAL A 16 -19.45 8.00 -39.68
C VAL A 16 -20.57 7.29 -40.45
N VAL A 17 -20.58 5.96 -40.43
CA VAL A 17 -21.72 5.16 -40.93
C VAL A 17 -22.68 4.98 -39.76
N VAL A 18 -23.87 5.54 -39.90
CA VAL A 18 -25.04 5.32 -39.04
C VAL A 18 -25.96 4.37 -39.78
N GLU A 19 -26.23 3.20 -39.23
CA GLU A 19 -27.22 2.27 -39.79
C GLU A 19 -28.32 2.05 -38.73
N ASN A 20 -29.51 2.56 -39.05
CA ASN A 20 -30.76 2.35 -38.34
C ASN A 20 -31.46 1.14 -38.97
N HIS A 21 -32.02 0.20 -38.19
CA HIS A 21 -33.27 -0.52 -38.50
C HIS A 21 -33.77 -1.17 -37.20
N LEU A 22 -34.79 -0.61 -36.55
CA LEU A 22 -36.22 -0.90 -36.70
C LEU A 22 -36.69 -2.21 -36.03
N ALA A 23 -37.69 -2.01 -35.17
CA ALA A 23 -38.35 -2.94 -34.27
C ALA A 23 -39.11 -4.08 -34.96
N ASN A 24 -39.39 -5.15 -34.21
CA ASN A 24 -40.62 -5.91 -34.40
C ASN A 24 -41.15 -6.51 -33.08
N VAL A 25 -42.45 -6.25 -32.88
CA VAL A 25 -43.33 -6.65 -31.78
C VAL A 25 -43.99 -7.97 -32.14
N ILE A 26 -43.97 -8.98 -31.26
CA ILE A 26 -45.03 -10.00 -31.20
C ILE A 26 -45.26 -10.41 -29.74
N ALA A 27 -46.36 -9.92 -29.18
CA ALA A 27 -46.99 -10.48 -27.98
C ALA A 27 -48.04 -11.50 -28.41
N ARG A 28 -48.02 -12.71 -27.85
CA ARG A 28 -49.14 -13.66 -27.89
C ARG A 28 -49.22 -14.44 -26.57
N ALA A 29 -50.36 -14.29 -25.92
CA ALA A 29 -50.81 -15.02 -24.74
C ALA A 29 -51.42 -16.39 -25.11
N PHE A 30 -51.82 -17.15 -24.06
CA PHE A 30 -52.66 -18.37 -23.96
C PHE A 30 -51.89 -19.52 -23.27
N LEU A 31 -51.99 -19.71 -21.95
CA LEU A 31 -53.04 -20.34 -21.12
C LEU A 31 -52.98 -21.89 -21.04
N PHE A 32 -52.96 -22.35 -19.78
CA PHE A 32 -53.41 -23.62 -19.18
C PHE A 32 -52.46 -24.83 -18.96
N TRP A 33 -52.38 -25.15 -17.66
CA TRP A 33 -52.38 -26.47 -16.99
C TRP A 33 -51.13 -27.35 -16.99
N GLY A 34 -50.70 -27.72 -15.78
CA GLY A 34 -49.77 -28.84 -15.56
C GLY A 34 -49.13 -28.82 -14.18
N ILE A 35 -49.73 -29.55 -13.24
CA ILE A 35 -49.21 -29.87 -11.91
C ILE A 35 -47.83 -30.55 -12.02
N SER A 36 -46.83 -30.08 -11.28
CA SER A 36 -45.80 -30.97 -10.74
C SER A 36 -45.07 -30.37 -9.54
N LEU A 37 -45.09 -31.16 -8.47
CA LEU A 37 -44.49 -30.93 -7.17
C LEU A 37 -42.96 -31.00 -7.29
N ALA A 38 -42.24 -29.92 -6.97
CA ALA A 38 -40.80 -29.97 -6.75
C ALA A 38 -40.46 -29.18 -5.49
N LEU A 39 -40.30 -29.91 -4.38
CA LEU A 39 -39.65 -29.43 -3.17
C LEU A 39 -38.18 -29.11 -3.51
N ILE A 40 -37.88 -27.84 -3.78
CA ILE A 40 -36.49 -27.36 -3.83
C ILE A 40 -36.08 -27.14 -2.37
N ALA A 41 -35.46 -28.16 -1.78
CA ALA A 41 -34.71 -28.00 -0.55
C ALA A 41 -33.55 -27.03 -0.82
N CYS A 42 -33.56 -25.87 -0.17
CA CYS A 42 -32.37 -25.04 -0.04
C CYS A 42 -31.34 -25.81 0.79
N ALA A 43 -30.44 -26.52 0.13
CA ALA A 43 -29.24 -27.01 0.78
C ALA A 43 -28.32 -25.81 1.07
N PRO A 44 -27.88 -25.60 2.33
CA PRO A 44 -26.82 -24.64 2.58
C PRO A 44 -25.54 -25.15 1.91
N ASN A 45 -24.99 -24.35 0.99
CA ASN A 45 -23.66 -24.60 0.43
C ASN A 45 -22.68 -24.72 1.61
N PRO A 46 -21.99 -25.86 1.79
CA PRO A 46 -20.93 -25.94 2.78
C PRO A 46 -19.82 -25.00 2.34
N SER A 47 -19.50 -24.08 3.24
CA SER A 47 -18.38 -23.16 3.26
C SER A 47 -17.32 -23.43 2.19
N ALA A 48 -17.19 -22.47 1.27
CA ALA A 48 -15.97 -22.28 0.51
C ALA A 48 -14.81 -22.23 1.52
N THR A 49 -14.03 -23.31 1.54
CA THR A 49 -12.85 -23.44 2.37
C THR A 49 -11.82 -22.49 1.76
N LEU A 50 -11.68 -21.31 2.35
CA LEU A 50 -10.60 -20.38 2.02
C LEU A 50 -9.29 -21.12 2.33
N SER A 51 -8.60 -21.57 1.28
CA SER A 51 -7.25 -22.07 1.39
C SER A 51 -6.37 -20.91 1.89
N PRO A 52 -5.55 -21.07 2.94
CA PRO A 52 -4.66 -20.01 3.36
C PRO A 52 -3.66 -19.74 2.23
N MET A 53 -3.63 -18.50 1.75
CA MET A 53 -2.67 -18.03 0.76
C MET A 53 -1.26 -18.33 1.25
N SER A 54 -0.56 -19.20 0.52
CA SER A 54 0.82 -19.57 0.77
C SER A 54 1.72 -18.38 0.47
N SER A 55 1.95 -17.56 1.50
CA SER A 55 3.07 -16.63 1.57
C SER A 55 4.22 -17.37 2.27
N SER A 56 5.44 -17.21 1.75
CA SER A 56 6.63 -17.91 2.25
C SER A 56 6.76 -17.77 3.78
N GLU A 57 6.88 -18.89 4.49
CA GLU A 57 6.91 -18.96 5.96
C GLU A 57 8.06 -18.12 6.58
N THR A 58 9.12 -17.90 5.80
CA THR A 58 10.31 -17.15 6.21
C THR A 58 10.58 -15.97 5.29
N VAL A 59 11.18 -14.92 5.84
CA VAL A 59 11.68 -13.74 5.12
C VAL A 59 13.13 -13.45 5.48
N THR A 60 13.89 -12.81 4.60
CA THR A 60 15.25 -12.37 4.91
C THR A 60 15.23 -10.92 5.36
N VAL A 61 15.70 -10.64 6.57
CA VAL A 61 15.76 -9.29 7.15
C VAL A 61 17.04 -9.13 7.97
N ARG A 62 17.43 -7.89 8.27
CA ARG A 62 18.50 -7.57 9.21
C ARG A 62 17.89 -7.14 10.55
N LEU A 63 18.23 -7.86 11.61
CA LEU A 63 17.84 -7.52 12.98
C LEU A 63 18.91 -6.66 13.65
N GLU A 64 18.50 -5.91 14.67
CA GLU A 64 19.42 -5.18 15.53
C GLU A 64 20.12 -6.13 16.50
N ILE A 65 21.45 -6.09 16.56
CA ILE A 65 22.27 -6.94 17.44
C ILE A 65 22.79 -6.18 18.67
N SER A 66 22.86 -4.86 18.58
CA SER A 66 23.14 -3.93 19.68
C SER A 66 22.53 -2.56 19.30
N PRO A 67 22.31 -1.63 20.25
CA PRO A 67 21.66 -0.36 19.95
C PRO A 67 22.34 0.42 18.81
N GLY A 68 21.62 0.61 17.70
CA GLY A 68 22.08 1.27 16.48
C GLY A 68 22.90 0.38 15.53
N GLN A 69 23.13 -0.90 15.85
CA GLN A 69 23.95 -1.81 15.04
C GLN A 69 23.11 -2.96 14.46
N LEU A 70 23.01 -2.99 13.13
CA LEU A 70 22.41 -4.11 12.41
C LEU A 70 23.38 -5.29 12.29
N GLY A 71 22.83 -6.50 12.36
CA GLY A 71 23.55 -7.73 12.01
C GLY A 71 23.52 -8.05 10.52
N GLU A 72 24.03 -9.24 10.20
CA GLU A 72 23.94 -9.83 8.86
C GLU A 72 22.49 -10.19 8.49
N PRO A 73 22.15 -10.30 7.19
CA PRO A 73 20.84 -10.78 6.75
C PRO A 73 20.56 -12.17 7.29
N GLN A 74 19.40 -12.33 7.94
CA GLN A 74 18.97 -13.59 8.53
C GLN A 74 17.59 -13.98 8.00
N LYS A 75 17.39 -15.28 7.75
CA LYS A 75 16.07 -15.84 7.48
C LYS A 75 15.33 -15.97 8.80
N VAL A 76 14.26 -15.21 8.95
CA VAL A 76 13.41 -15.22 10.15
C VAL A 76 11.99 -15.62 9.78
N LYS A 77 11.24 -16.13 10.76
CA LYS A 77 9.82 -16.42 10.60
C LYS A 77 9.05 -15.13 10.30
N ARG A 78 8.17 -15.20 9.30
CA ARG A 78 7.20 -14.14 8.98
C ARG A 78 6.22 -13.97 10.13
N VAL A 79 5.88 -12.73 10.48
CA VAL A 79 4.86 -12.46 11.51
C VAL A 79 3.50 -12.41 10.83
N VAL A 80 2.71 -13.45 11.06
CA VAL A 80 1.34 -13.58 10.57
C VAL A 80 0.42 -13.68 11.79
N LYS A 81 -0.59 -12.81 11.85
CA LYS A 81 -1.60 -12.75 12.90
C LYS A 81 -2.95 -12.42 12.27
N SER A 82 -4.04 -12.78 12.96
CA SER A 82 -5.39 -12.41 12.55
C SER A 82 -5.65 -10.91 12.77
N ASP A 83 -6.71 -10.40 12.15
CA ASP A 83 -7.13 -9.01 12.33
C ASP A 83 -7.53 -8.72 13.78
N GLU A 84 -8.16 -9.67 14.47
CA GLU A 84 -8.51 -9.54 15.89
C GLU A 84 -7.27 -9.48 16.79
N GLU A 85 -6.22 -10.25 16.48
CA GLU A 85 -4.96 -10.20 17.21
C GLU A 85 -4.26 -8.86 17.00
N TRP A 86 -4.25 -8.34 15.77
CA TRP A 86 -3.70 -7.01 15.48
C TRP A 86 -4.50 -5.90 16.16
N ALA A 87 -5.82 -5.96 16.12
CA ALA A 87 -6.70 -4.96 16.74
C ALA A 87 -6.57 -4.94 18.28
N LYS A 88 -6.18 -6.06 18.90
CA LYS A 88 -5.86 -6.12 20.34
C LYS A 88 -4.49 -5.53 20.68
N GLN A 89 -3.52 -5.67 19.77
CA GLN A 89 -2.14 -5.20 20.01
C GLN A 89 -1.98 -3.71 19.71
N LEU A 90 -2.63 -3.21 18.66
CA LEU A 90 -2.44 -1.87 18.12
C LEU A 90 -3.52 -0.90 18.62
N THR A 91 -3.20 0.38 18.69
CA THR A 91 -4.25 1.41 18.85
C THR A 91 -5.14 1.44 17.60
N PRO A 92 -6.38 1.98 17.68
CA PRO A 92 -7.25 2.10 16.50
C PRO A 92 -6.59 2.85 15.33
N SER A 93 -5.82 3.91 15.60
CA SER A 93 -5.10 4.68 14.58
C SER A 93 -3.97 3.87 13.94
N GLN A 94 -3.16 3.18 14.75
CA GLN A 94 -2.08 2.31 14.27
C GLN A 94 -2.64 1.16 13.43
N TYR A 95 -3.74 0.53 13.87
CA TYR A 95 -4.41 -0.51 13.12
C TYR A 95 -4.92 0.00 11.77
N HIS A 96 -5.62 1.13 11.77
CA HIS A 96 -6.13 1.76 10.55
C HIS A 96 -5.02 2.04 9.54
N VAL A 97 -3.90 2.62 9.99
CA VAL A 97 -2.74 2.88 9.13
C VAL A 97 -2.09 1.57 8.67
N CYS A 98 -1.66 0.71 9.60
CA CYS A 98 -0.80 -0.43 9.28
C CYS A 98 -1.52 -1.60 8.62
N ARG A 99 -2.79 -1.84 8.94
CA ARG A 99 -3.56 -3.01 8.49
C ARG A 99 -4.64 -2.66 7.47
N SER A 100 -5.25 -1.48 7.59
CA SER A 100 -6.25 -1.00 6.61
C SER A 100 -5.68 -0.07 5.54
N LYS A 101 -4.35 0.07 5.46
CA LYS A 101 -3.64 0.96 4.52
C LYS A 101 -4.12 2.41 4.59
N GLY A 102 -4.51 2.86 5.78
CA GLY A 102 -4.90 4.23 6.04
C GLY A 102 -3.69 5.18 6.01
N THR A 103 -3.96 6.48 6.03
CA THR A 103 -2.94 7.52 6.10
C THR A 103 -3.29 8.49 7.21
N GLU A 104 -2.35 8.76 8.11
CA GLU A 104 -2.54 9.75 9.17
C GLU A 104 -2.68 11.15 8.56
N ARG A 105 -3.39 12.05 9.25
CA ARG A 105 -3.51 13.45 8.79
C ARG A 105 -2.14 14.13 8.78
N PRO A 106 -1.83 14.97 7.78
CA PRO A 106 -0.56 15.68 7.74
C PRO A 106 -0.39 16.56 8.98
N PHE A 107 0.83 16.64 9.49
CA PHE A 107 1.21 17.43 10.67
C PHE A 107 0.59 16.98 12.00
N CYS A 108 -0.08 15.82 12.06
CA CYS A 108 -0.66 15.29 13.29
C CYS A 108 0.19 14.17 13.94
N GLY A 109 1.16 13.62 13.21
CA GLY A 109 1.95 12.49 13.66
C GLY A 109 3.00 12.85 14.73
N THR A 110 3.19 11.96 15.70
CA THR A 110 4.07 12.19 16.87
C THR A 110 5.57 12.17 16.56
N LEU A 111 5.97 11.60 15.42
CA LEU A 111 7.37 11.40 15.04
C LEU A 111 7.84 12.36 13.93
N LEU A 112 6.94 13.23 13.45
CA LEU A 112 7.25 14.21 12.40
C LEU A 112 8.45 15.08 12.76
N ASP A 113 8.42 15.72 13.92
CA ASP A 113 9.45 16.66 14.38
C ASP A 113 10.55 16.00 15.23
N ASN A 114 10.52 14.68 15.38
CA ASN A 114 11.56 13.98 16.14
C ASN A 114 12.93 14.13 15.45
N LYS A 115 13.93 14.59 16.21
CA LYS A 115 15.33 14.80 15.78
C LYS A 115 16.35 14.06 16.66
N LYS A 116 15.86 13.23 17.60
CA LYS A 116 16.73 12.45 18.48
C LYS A 116 17.50 11.40 17.68
N THR A 117 18.69 11.04 18.17
CA THR A 117 19.46 9.94 17.60
C THR A 117 18.83 8.61 17.97
N GLY A 118 18.57 7.74 17.00
CA GLY A 118 17.94 6.46 17.27
C GLY A 118 17.46 5.71 16.03
N VAL A 119 16.69 4.66 16.29
CA VAL A 119 16.15 3.76 15.27
C VAL A 119 14.62 3.81 15.30
N TYR A 120 14.02 3.88 14.12
CA TYR A 120 12.59 3.76 13.91
C TYR A 120 12.27 2.32 13.55
N THR A 121 11.42 1.69 14.35
CA THR A 121 11.02 0.28 14.21
C THR A 121 9.57 0.17 13.78
N CYS A 122 9.20 -0.94 13.15
CA CYS A 122 7.81 -1.23 12.79
C CYS A 122 6.95 -1.34 14.07
N VAL A 123 5.88 -0.55 14.18
CA VAL A 123 4.99 -0.59 15.36
C VAL A 123 4.33 -1.96 15.59
N CYS A 124 4.21 -2.79 14.54
CA CYS A 124 3.57 -4.09 14.61
C CYS A 124 4.51 -5.22 15.07
N CYS A 125 5.78 -5.20 14.67
CA CYS A 125 6.68 -6.35 14.84
C CYS A 125 8.11 -6.00 15.27
N ASP A 126 8.34 -4.72 15.59
CA ASP A 126 9.60 -4.14 16.08
C ASP A 126 10.81 -4.32 15.15
N LEU A 127 10.59 -4.69 13.88
CA LEU A 127 11.67 -4.75 12.90
C LEU A 127 12.28 -3.35 12.71
N PRO A 128 13.62 -3.17 12.77
CA PRO A 128 14.27 -1.91 12.42
C PRO A 128 13.99 -1.51 10.98
N LEU A 129 13.49 -0.30 10.75
CA LEU A 129 13.11 0.16 9.41
C LEU A 129 13.97 1.33 8.92
N PHE A 130 14.16 2.33 9.77
CA PHE A 130 14.87 3.57 9.42
C PHE A 130 15.76 4.03 10.57
N ALA A 131 16.83 4.75 10.26
CA ALA A 131 17.71 5.36 11.25
C ALA A 131 17.54 6.89 11.24
N SER A 132 17.76 7.55 12.38
CA SER A 132 17.63 9.00 12.51
C SER A 132 18.57 9.77 11.56
N ASN A 133 19.72 9.20 11.20
CA ASN A 133 20.67 9.81 10.27
C ASN A 133 20.16 9.88 8.83
N SER A 134 19.14 9.08 8.47
CA SER A 134 18.50 9.17 7.16
C SER A 134 17.26 10.06 7.15
N LYS A 135 16.82 10.53 8.33
CA LYS A 135 15.66 11.39 8.48
C LYS A 135 15.97 12.81 8.04
N PHE A 136 15.03 13.44 7.35
CA PHE A 136 15.12 14.85 6.94
C PHE A 136 13.74 15.54 6.99
N ASN A 137 13.74 16.87 6.96
CA ASN A 137 12.50 17.64 6.86
C ASN A 137 12.14 17.87 5.39
N SER A 138 11.04 17.27 4.93
CA SER A 138 10.51 17.44 3.57
C SER A 138 9.44 18.53 3.45
N GLY A 139 8.90 19.03 4.57
CA GLY A 139 7.75 19.94 4.58
C GLY A 139 6.41 19.30 4.21
N THR A 140 6.34 17.98 4.05
CA THR A 140 5.13 17.29 3.57
C THR A 140 4.08 17.03 4.64
N GLY A 141 4.46 17.09 5.92
CA GLY A 141 3.57 16.78 7.04
C GLY A 141 3.69 15.35 7.58
N TRP A 142 4.61 14.54 7.04
CA TRP A 142 4.91 13.18 7.51
C TRP A 142 6.42 12.95 7.67
N PRO A 143 6.85 12.08 8.61
CA PRO A 143 8.23 11.62 8.71
C PRO A 143 8.82 11.23 7.35
N SER A 144 9.97 11.78 7.03
CA SER A 144 10.64 11.57 5.74
C SER A 144 12.07 11.09 5.93
N PHE A 145 12.45 10.05 5.19
CA PHE A 145 13.78 9.47 5.20
C PHE A 145 14.29 9.30 3.77
N PHE A 146 15.61 9.42 3.55
CA PHE A 146 16.16 9.25 2.20
C PHE A 146 16.56 7.81 1.86
N GLN A 147 16.61 6.93 2.88
CA GLN A 147 16.87 5.49 2.71
C GLN A 147 16.41 4.68 3.94
N PRO A 148 16.03 3.41 3.78
CA PRO A 148 15.83 2.48 4.89
C PRO A 148 17.16 2.13 5.56
N ILE A 149 17.10 1.63 6.79
CA ILE A 149 18.28 1.17 7.54
C ILE A 149 18.89 -0.09 6.89
N ALA A 150 18.05 -0.91 6.24
CA ALA A 150 18.43 -2.08 5.46
C ALA A 150 17.46 -2.25 4.29
N LYS A 151 17.97 -2.60 3.10
CA LYS A 151 17.13 -2.81 1.90
C LYS A 151 16.19 -4.00 2.06
N GLU A 152 16.59 -5.00 2.84
CA GLU A 152 15.85 -6.24 3.07
C GLU A 152 14.67 -6.06 4.02
N ASN A 153 14.63 -4.97 4.80
CA ASN A 153 13.63 -4.77 5.86
C ASN A 153 12.34 -4.10 5.37
N VAL A 154 12.37 -3.50 4.18
CA VAL A 154 11.23 -2.83 3.54
C VAL A 154 10.97 -3.43 2.16
N LEU A 155 9.71 -3.52 1.77
CA LEU A 155 9.30 -3.94 0.43
C LEU A 155 8.55 -2.81 -0.25
N ASN A 156 8.75 -2.71 -1.56
CA ASN A 156 8.07 -1.75 -2.42
C ASN A 156 6.99 -2.49 -3.23
N ILE A 157 5.75 -1.99 -3.18
CA ILE A 157 4.60 -2.57 -3.87
C ILE A 157 3.96 -1.48 -4.73
N VAL A 158 3.61 -1.82 -5.97
CA VAL A 158 2.87 -0.89 -6.83
C VAL A 158 1.47 -0.67 -6.26
N ASP A 159 1.11 0.58 -6.04
CA ASP A 159 -0.17 1.04 -5.55
C ASP A 159 -0.87 1.88 -6.62
N ASN A 160 -1.96 1.33 -7.18
CA ASN A 160 -2.81 1.97 -8.19
C ASN A 160 -4.11 2.55 -7.60
N SER A 161 -4.21 2.65 -6.27
CA SER A 161 -5.38 3.21 -5.61
C SER A 161 -5.59 4.69 -5.95
N HIS A 162 -6.83 5.15 -5.84
CA HIS A 162 -7.22 6.54 -6.09
C HIS A 162 -6.86 7.09 -7.48
N GLY A 163 -6.64 6.22 -8.47
CA GLY A 163 -6.29 6.61 -9.84
C GLY A 163 -4.88 7.19 -9.99
N MET A 164 -3.99 6.93 -9.03
CA MET A 164 -2.59 7.34 -9.07
C MET A 164 -1.69 6.11 -9.09
N GLU A 165 -0.55 6.17 -9.79
CA GLU A 165 0.50 5.16 -9.70
C GLU A 165 1.54 5.62 -8.66
N ARG A 166 1.62 4.91 -7.54
CA ARG A 166 2.56 5.18 -6.45
C ARG A 166 3.27 3.89 -6.06
N ILE A 167 4.35 4.03 -5.30
CA ILE A 167 5.06 2.88 -4.72
C ILE A 167 4.81 2.88 -3.21
N GLU A 168 3.96 1.96 -2.76
CA GLU A 168 3.71 1.68 -1.34
C GLU A 168 4.95 1.03 -0.72
N ILE A 169 5.27 1.44 0.51
CA ILE A 169 6.29 0.82 1.34
C ILE A 169 5.59 -0.02 2.41
N VAL A 170 5.95 -1.30 2.51
CA VAL A 170 5.48 -2.19 3.58
C VAL A 170 6.65 -2.81 4.36
N CYS A 171 6.40 -3.18 5.61
CA CYS A 171 7.35 -3.93 6.42
C CYS A 171 7.54 -5.35 5.84
N ALA A 172 8.79 -5.72 5.55
CA ALA A 172 9.09 -7.02 4.93
C ALA A 172 8.67 -8.22 5.79
N ARG A 173 8.63 -8.06 7.12
CA ARG A 173 8.36 -9.15 8.07
C ARG A 173 6.88 -9.40 8.37
N CYS A 174 6.02 -8.38 8.30
CA CYS A 174 4.63 -8.49 8.73
C CYS A 174 3.60 -7.85 7.78
N ASP A 175 4.02 -7.34 6.63
CA ASP A 175 3.18 -6.60 5.65
C ASP A 175 2.49 -5.36 6.21
N ALA A 176 2.94 -4.81 7.34
CA ALA A 176 2.39 -3.55 7.83
C ALA A 176 2.64 -2.44 6.80
N HIS A 177 1.57 -1.73 6.42
CA HIS A 177 1.64 -0.51 5.62
C HIS A 177 2.42 0.56 6.39
N LEU A 178 3.40 1.18 5.73
CA LEU A 178 4.23 2.23 6.31
C LEU A 178 3.95 3.59 5.69
N GLY A 179 3.84 3.63 4.35
CA GLY A 179 3.63 4.86 3.59
C GLY A 179 4.02 4.65 2.11
N HIS A 180 4.66 5.65 1.50
CA HIS A 180 5.03 5.63 0.07
C HIS A 180 6.43 6.19 -0.17
N VAL A 181 7.09 5.74 -1.25
CA VAL A 181 8.38 6.27 -1.71
C VAL A 181 8.19 7.11 -2.97
N PHE A 182 8.93 8.22 -3.04
CA PHE A 182 8.92 9.21 -4.12
C PHE A 182 10.35 9.51 -4.60
N GLU A 183 10.49 10.02 -5.82
CA GLU A 183 11.79 10.37 -6.46
C GLU A 183 12.18 11.86 -6.28
N ASP A 184 11.63 12.53 -5.26
CA ASP A 184 11.85 13.94 -4.95
C ASP A 184 12.65 14.15 -3.65
N GLY A 185 13.51 13.17 -3.32
CA GLY A 185 14.34 13.22 -2.12
C GLY A 185 15.68 13.93 -2.30
N PRO A 186 16.42 14.14 -1.20
CA PRO A 186 17.75 14.74 -1.26
C PRO A 186 18.80 13.75 -1.80
N LYS A 187 19.97 14.27 -2.18
CA LYS A 187 21.17 13.45 -2.34
C LYS A 187 21.48 12.70 -1.02
N PRO A 188 22.07 11.50 -1.08
CA PRO A 188 22.64 10.83 -2.26
C PRO A 188 21.67 9.99 -3.07
N THR A 189 20.51 9.61 -2.50
CA THR A 189 19.61 8.64 -3.13
C THR A 189 18.63 9.28 -4.13
N GLY A 190 18.27 10.54 -3.93
CA GLY A 190 17.17 11.17 -4.65
C GLY A 190 15.79 10.64 -4.25
N LEU A 191 15.72 9.75 -3.24
CA LEU A 191 14.48 9.11 -2.81
C LEU A 191 13.96 9.75 -1.53
N ARG A 192 12.64 9.85 -1.42
CA ARG A 192 11.94 10.24 -0.20
C ARG A 192 10.98 9.13 0.20
N PHE A 193 11.35 8.41 1.24
CA PHE A 193 10.47 7.50 1.96
C PHE A 193 9.62 8.35 2.89
N CYS A 194 8.33 8.48 2.58
CA CYS A 194 7.35 9.25 3.34
C CYS A 194 6.47 8.30 4.15
N LEU A 195 6.58 8.33 5.47
CA LEU A 195 5.97 7.35 6.36
C LEU A 195 4.99 7.97 7.33
N ASN A 196 3.96 7.21 7.68
CA ASN A 196 3.09 7.55 8.80
C ASN A 196 3.81 7.36 10.14
N SER A 197 3.71 8.32 11.04
CA SER A 197 4.19 8.20 12.42
C SER A 197 3.50 7.05 13.15
N GLU A 198 2.19 6.85 12.92
CA GLU A 198 1.43 5.72 13.47
C GLU A 198 1.89 4.33 12.98
N SER A 199 2.81 4.26 12.02
CA SER A 199 3.43 2.98 11.58
C SER A 199 4.76 2.67 12.27
N LEU A 200 5.26 3.60 13.09
CA LEU A 200 6.61 3.59 13.63
C LEU A 200 6.62 3.68 15.17
N ASN A 201 7.50 2.91 15.79
CA ASN A 201 8.04 3.18 17.11
C ASN A 201 9.42 3.84 16.97
N PHE A 202 9.89 4.50 18.03
CA PHE A 202 11.23 5.10 18.07
C PHE A 202 12.00 4.66 19.31
N HIS A 203 13.20 4.13 19.09
CA HIS A 203 14.15 3.75 20.14
C HIS A 203 15.33 4.71 20.10
N GLU A 204 15.44 5.55 21.14
CA GLU A 204 16.53 6.50 21.29
C GLU A 204 17.84 5.76 21.59
N THR A 205 18.90 6.09 20.86
CA THR A 205 20.25 5.61 21.18
C THR A 205 20.88 6.60 22.16
N PRO A 206 21.25 6.19 23.39
CA PRO A 206 21.87 7.09 24.35
C PRO A 206 23.19 7.65 23.79
N ASN A 207 23.38 8.96 23.91
CA ASN A 207 24.70 9.56 23.67
C ASN A 207 25.63 9.06 24.78
N LYS A 208 26.68 8.32 24.40
CA LYS A 208 27.79 7.96 25.31
C LYS A 208 28.72 9.14 25.55
#